data_AF-A0A3M1SEN9-F1
#
_entry.id   AF-A0A3M1SEN9-F1
#
_cell.length_a   1.000
_cell.length_b   1.000
_cell.length_c   1.000
_cell.angle_alpha   90.00
_cell.angle_beta   90.00
_cell.angle_gamma   90.00
#
_symmetry.space_group_name_H-M   'P 1'
#
loop_
_entity.id
_entity.type
_entity.pdbx_description
1 polymer ?
#
loop_
_entity_poly.entity_id
_entity_poly.type
_entity_poly.pdbx_seq_one_letter_code
_entity_poly.pdbx_strand_id
1 'polypeptide(L)'
;MAEISFYGGVGTVTGSKYLLSANGRKILIDCGLFQGEKELRERNWQDPPFNPDELDAVILTHAHIDHSGYLPRLVKLGYKGKVFTSRATADLLKILLPDSARLQEEEADYRNRHGLTSHSPALPLYDESDAKQALELLIGVANDGKPVEVCQGFKASFRVAGHILGASLVLVEIQTPDRLRFLFSGDLGHYNQPILKDPEKPSECDYLMVESTYGNKLHGDVSPKEQIAKIINEAAMRDAPILVPAFAVGRTQEVLYLIRELEDESRIPSLPVIVDSPMALQAIQIYNRWTEEHDEEYASILARKIHPLKTNWMRLASTREESKRLNDMKGA
;
A
#
# COMPACT_ATOMS: atom_id res chain seq x y z
N MET A 1 11.16 -18.33 -25.36
CA MET A 1 10.42 -18.97 -24.26
C MET A 1 10.16 -17.90 -23.21
N ALA A 2 9.00 -17.92 -22.54
CA ALA A 2 8.72 -17.02 -21.43
C ALA A 2 9.11 -17.68 -20.11
N GLU A 3 9.66 -16.91 -19.17
CA GLU A 3 10.12 -17.37 -17.86
C GLU A 3 9.64 -16.39 -16.79
N ILE A 4 9.24 -16.92 -15.63
CA ILE A 4 8.94 -16.15 -14.43
C ILE A 4 9.88 -16.57 -13.30
N SER A 5 10.56 -15.60 -12.70
CA SER A 5 11.46 -15.79 -11.55
C SER A 5 10.90 -15.08 -10.32
N PHE A 6 10.99 -15.73 -9.15
CA PHE A 6 10.45 -15.24 -7.90
C PHE A 6 11.58 -14.78 -6.97
N TYR A 7 11.69 -13.47 -6.73
CA TYR A 7 12.77 -12.89 -5.93
C TYR A 7 12.32 -12.38 -4.55
N GLY A 8 11.01 -12.35 -4.30
CA GLY A 8 10.41 -12.09 -3.00
C GLY A 8 8.90 -12.34 -3.00
N GLY A 9 8.25 -12.21 -1.85
CA GLY A 9 6.83 -12.57 -1.69
C GLY A 9 6.53 -14.07 -1.88
N VAL A 10 7.51 -14.95 -1.65
CA VAL A 10 7.34 -16.42 -1.68
C VAL A 10 7.90 -17.01 -0.40
N GLY A 11 7.07 -17.82 0.29
CA GLY A 11 7.38 -18.31 1.64
C GLY A 11 7.39 -17.21 2.71
N THR A 12 6.96 -16.00 2.36
CA THR A 12 6.85 -14.82 3.21
C THR A 12 5.81 -13.87 2.61
N VAL A 13 5.22 -13.00 3.44
CA VAL A 13 4.19 -12.02 3.01
C VAL A 13 4.82 -10.82 2.31
N THR A 14 6.06 -10.48 2.65
CA THR A 14 6.65 -9.18 2.31
C THR A 14 7.73 -9.25 1.24
N GLY A 15 8.00 -8.12 0.59
CA GLY A 15 9.08 -7.98 -0.38
C GLY A 15 8.75 -8.51 -1.77
N SER A 16 7.48 -8.48 -2.17
CA SER A 16 6.97 -8.94 -3.47
C SER A 16 7.79 -8.38 -4.63
N LYS A 17 8.40 -9.29 -5.41
CA LYS A 17 9.28 -9.01 -6.56
C LYS A 17 9.28 -10.21 -7.50
N TYR A 18 8.67 -10.08 -8.67
CA TYR A 18 8.55 -11.14 -9.67
C TYR A 18 9.08 -10.67 -11.02
N LEU A 19 10.07 -11.35 -11.58
CA LEU A 19 10.67 -10.99 -12.86
C LEU A 19 10.07 -11.85 -13.98
N LEU A 20 9.45 -11.21 -14.96
CA LEU A 20 8.90 -11.86 -16.14
C LEU A 20 9.79 -11.56 -17.34
N SER A 21 10.31 -12.60 -17.98
CA SER A 21 11.24 -12.49 -19.10
C SER A 21 10.70 -13.22 -20.33
N ALA A 22 10.64 -12.55 -21.48
CA ALA A 22 10.33 -13.19 -22.76
C ALA A 22 10.86 -12.36 -23.93
N ASN A 23 11.22 -13.02 -25.03
CA ASN A 23 11.67 -12.36 -26.27
C ASN A 23 12.82 -11.34 -26.07
N GLY A 24 13.72 -11.61 -25.13
CA GLY A 24 14.84 -10.72 -24.80
C GLY A 24 14.45 -9.47 -24.01
N ARG A 25 13.21 -9.39 -23.52
CA ARG A 25 12.69 -8.31 -22.66
C ARG A 25 12.46 -8.82 -21.24
N LYS A 26 12.57 -7.91 -20.27
CA LYS A 26 12.42 -8.18 -18.84
C LYS A 26 11.54 -7.11 -18.19
N ILE A 27 10.46 -7.53 -17.55
CA ILE A 27 9.63 -6.63 -16.74
C ILE A 27 9.57 -7.15 -15.31
N LEU A 28 9.58 -6.24 -14.34
CA LEU A 28 9.45 -6.57 -12.93
C LEU A 28 8.03 -6.25 -12.46
N ILE A 29 7.36 -7.21 -11.83
CA ILE A 29 6.07 -7.04 -11.17
C ILE A 29 6.30 -6.92 -9.67
N ASP A 30 5.85 -5.80 -9.11
CA ASP A 30 6.15 -5.29 -7.78
C ASP A 30 7.66 -5.12 -7.50
N CYS A 31 7.96 -4.17 -6.62
CA CYS A 31 9.30 -3.83 -6.17
C CYS A 31 9.29 -3.57 -4.66
N GLY A 32 8.94 -4.59 -3.88
CA GLY A 32 8.70 -4.48 -2.45
C GLY A 32 9.93 -4.55 -1.54
N LEU A 33 9.90 -3.84 -0.41
CA LEU A 33 10.82 -4.06 0.71
C LEU A 33 10.41 -5.31 1.51
N PHE A 34 11.39 -6.07 1.97
CA PHE A 34 11.18 -7.05 3.02
C PHE A 34 11.02 -6.37 4.38
N GLN A 35 9.90 -6.62 5.05
CA GLN A 35 9.57 -6.14 6.40
C GLN A 35 9.58 -7.31 7.41
N GLY A 36 9.24 -7.03 8.67
CA GLY A 36 9.17 -8.07 9.71
C GLY A 36 10.53 -8.36 10.32
N GLU A 37 10.91 -9.62 10.46
CA GLU A 37 12.13 -10.08 11.16
C GLU A 37 13.44 -9.52 10.58
N LYS A 38 14.50 -9.49 11.40
CA LYS A 38 15.77 -8.86 11.03
C LYS A 38 16.39 -9.50 9.79
N GLU A 39 16.39 -10.82 9.72
CA GLU A 39 16.91 -11.63 8.63
C GLU A 39 16.23 -11.29 7.29
N LEU A 40 14.91 -11.03 7.32
CA LEU A 40 14.18 -10.58 6.14
C LEU A 40 14.60 -9.16 5.75
N ARG A 41 14.66 -8.22 6.71
CA ARG A 41 15.05 -6.84 6.42
C ARG A 41 16.46 -6.72 5.87
N GLU A 42 17.39 -7.58 6.30
CA GLU A 42 18.77 -7.64 5.79
C GLU A 42 18.85 -7.99 4.30
N ARG A 43 17.86 -8.74 3.77
CA ARG A 43 17.78 -9.03 2.32
C ARG A 43 17.62 -7.78 1.47
N ASN A 44 17.05 -6.70 2.02
CA ASN A 44 16.96 -5.44 1.29
C ASN A 44 18.34 -4.84 0.98
N TRP A 45 19.36 -5.15 1.79
CA TRP A 45 20.71 -4.63 1.62
C TRP A 45 21.55 -5.39 0.61
N GLN A 46 21.07 -6.55 0.15
CA GLN A 46 21.71 -7.33 -0.90
C GLN A 46 21.37 -6.73 -2.27
N ASP A 47 22.28 -6.90 -3.22
CA ASP A 47 22.01 -6.56 -4.62
C ASP A 47 20.95 -7.52 -5.18
N PRO A 48 20.03 -7.03 -6.02
CA PRO A 48 19.06 -7.90 -6.66
C PRO A 48 19.80 -8.94 -7.53
N PRO A 49 19.29 -10.19 -7.62
CA PRO A 49 19.89 -11.25 -8.43
C PRO A 49 19.67 -11.06 -9.94
N PHE A 50 19.39 -9.83 -10.37
CA PHE A 50 19.18 -9.41 -11.76
C PHE A 50 19.76 -8.01 -11.94
N ASN A 51 20.18 -7.69 -13.16
CA ASN A 51 20.71 -6.37 -13.49
C ASN A 51 19.56 -5.35 -13.64
N PRO A 52 19.50 -4.28 -12.81
CA PRO A 52 18.47 -3.24 -12.93
C PRO A 52 18.46 -2.53 -14.29
N ASP A 53 19.62 -2.39 -14.95
CA ASP A 53 19.74 -1.72 -16.26
C ASP A 53 19.11 -2.51 -17.41
N GLU A 54 18.87 -3.81 -17.21
CA GLU A 54 18.26 -4.69 -18.21
C GLU A 54 16.73 -4.75 -18.11
N LEU A 55 16.13 -4.10 -17.11
CA LEU A 55 14.68 -4.04 -16.97
C LEU A 55 14.09 -3.03 -17.96
N ASP A 56 13.15 -3.49 -18.79
CA ASP A 56 12.42 -2.63 -19.71
C ASP A 56 11.32 -1.82 -19.00
N ALA A 57 10.69 -2.40 -17.99
CA ALA A 57 9.61 -1.77 -17.22
C ALA A 57 9.46 -2.38 -15.82
N VAL A 58 8.87 -1.61 -14.92
CA VAL A 58 8.35 -2.09 -13.62
C VAL A 58 6.84 -1.86 -13.62
N ILE A 59 6.09 -2.80 -13.05
CA ILE A 59 4.64 -2.66 -12.85
C ILE A 59 4.37 -2.84 -11.36
N LEU A 60 3.69 -1.88 -10.74
CA LEU A 60 3.30 -1.95 -9.33
C LEU A 60 1.79 -2.20 -9.22
N THR A 61 1.41 -3.23 -8.46
CA THR A 61 0.03 -3.60 -8.20
C THR A 61 -0.67 -2.60 -7.29
N HIS A 62 0.01 -2.15 -6.24
CA HIS A 62 -0.52 -1.17 -5.29
C HIS A 62 0.59 -0.46 -4.51
N ALA A 63 0.21 0.47 -3.64
CA ALA A 63 1.13 1.42 -3.01
C ALA A 63 1.90 0.90 -1.79
N HIS A 64 1.51 -0.22 -1.15
CA HIS A 64 2.16 -0.65 0.09
C HIS A 64 3.67 -0.89 -0.09
N ILE A 65 4.44 -0.62 0.96
CA ILE A 65 5.91 -0.56 0.91
C ILE A 65 6.54 -1.93 0.63
N ASP A 66 5.86 -3.01 1.01
CA ASP A 66 6.24 -4.38 0.69
C ASP A 66 5.88 -4.81 -0.73
N HIS A 67 5.29 -3.92 -1.54
CA HIS A 67 5.10 -4.04 -2.99
C HIS A 67 5.77 -2.94 -3.80
N SER A 68 6.11 -1.79 -3.20
CA SER A 68 6.64 -0.63 -3.93
C SER A 68 7.93 -0.02 -3.35
N GLY A 69 8.22 -0.29 -2.08
CA GLY A 69 9.22 0.46 -1.32
C GLY A 69 10.68 0.18 -1.69
N TYR A 70 10.98 -0.88 -2.45
CA TYR A 70 12.33 -1.13 -2.96
C TYR A 70 12.61 -0.32 -4.23
N LEU A 71 11.59 0.31 -4.84
CA LEU A 71 11.75 1.07 -6.08
C LEU A 71 12.82 2.18 -5.99
N PRO A 72 12.90 3.01 -4.93
CA PRO A 72 13.97 4.01 -4.80
C PRO A 72 15.38 3.38 -4.80
N ARG A 73 15.54 2.22 -4.13
CA ARG A 73 16.81 1.47 -4.18
C ARG A 73 17.09 0.91 -5.57
N LEU A 74 16.07 0.39 -6.26
CA LEU A 74 16.24 -0.11 -7.64
C LEU A 74 16.73 1.00 -8.58
N VAL A 75 16.20 2.21 -8.45
CA VAL A 75 16.63 3.41 -9.21
C VAL A 75 18.06 3.80 -8.85
N LYS A 76 18.39 3.82 -7.56
CA LYS A 76 19.76 4.07 -7.08
C LYS A 76 20.78 3.07 -7.65
N LEU A 77 20.35 1.83 -7.87
CA LEU A 77 21.17 0.75 -8.46
C LEU A 77 21.24 0.79 -10.00
N GLY A 78 20.65 1.79 -10.66
CA GLY A 78 20.83 2.04 -12.09
C GLY A 78 19.55 2.08 -12.92
N TYR A 79 18.42 1.58 -12.39
CA TYR A 79 17.17 1.51 -13.15
C TYR A 79 16.66 2.88 -13.62
N LYS A 80 16.32 2.97 -14.91
CA LYS A 80 15.84 4.20 -15.58
C LYS A 80 14.56 4.01 -16.39
N GLY A 81 13.97 2.81 -16.34
CA GLY A 81 12.77 2.48 -17.10
C GLY A 81 11.50 3.11 -16.52
N LYS A 82 10.38 2.95 -17.23
CA LYS A 82 9.07 3.44 -16.79
C LYS A 82 8.45 2.48 -15.76
N VAL A 83 7.80 3.07 -14.76
CA VAL A 83 7.09 2.35 -13.70
C VAL A 83 5.59 2.54 -13.88
N PHE A 84 4.87 1.50 -14.27
CA PHE A 84 3.44 1.55 -14.52
C PHE A 84 2.65 1.16 -13.28
N THR A 85 1.61 1.92 -12.95
CA THR A 85 0.69 1.61 -11.86
C THR A 85 -0.62 2.36 -12.04
N SER A 86 -1.65 2.07 -11.24
CA SER A 86 -2.89 2.84 -11.30
C SER A 86 -2.65 4.31 -10.91
N ARG A 87 -3.49 5.23 -11.40
CA ARG A 87 -3.35 6.66 -11.08
C ARG A 87 -3.44 6.95 -9.58
N ALA A 88 -4.34 6.26 -8.89
CA ALA A 88 -4.49 6.43 -7.45
C ALA A 88 -3.31 5.84 -6.66
N THR A 89 -2.75 4.70 -7.09
CA THR A 89 -1.50 4.18 -6.52
C THR A 89 -0.34 5.14 -6.78
N ALA A 90 -0.22 5.71 -7.98
CA ALA A 90 0.82 6.71 -8.28
C ALA A 90 0.74 7.94 -7.36
N ASP A 91 -0.46 8.38 -7.01
CA ASP A 91 -0.68 9.46 -6.05
C ASP A 91 -0.31 9.07 -4.61
N LEU A 92 -0.66 7.86 -4.18
CA LEU A 92 -0.26 7.35 -2.87
C LEU A 92 1.27 7.20 -2.76
N LEU A 93 1.94 6.73 -3.81
CA LEU A 93 3.41 6.60 -3.80
C LEU A 93 4.13 7.93 -3.56
N LYS A 94 3.56 9.05 -4.01
CA LYS A 94 4.11 10.40 -3.76
C LYS A 94 4.19 10.76 -2.28
N ILE A 95 3.43 10.10 -1.42
CA ILE A 95 3.51 10.28 0.03
C ILE A 95 4.24 9.12 0.72
N LEU A 96 4.03 7.87 0.28
CA LEU A 96 4.61 6.70 0.93
C LEU A 96 6.13 6.59 0.73
N LEU A 97 6.64 6.81 -0.49
CA LEU A 97 8.08 6.64 -0.74
C LEU A 97 8.94 7.68 -0.03
N PRO A 98 8.61 9.00 -0.06
CA PRO A 98 9.36 9.99 0.71
C PRO A 98 9.25 9.79 2.23
N ASP A 99 8.08 9.41 2.75
CA ASP A 99 7.93 9.13 4.19
C ASP A 99 8.79 7.93 4.62
N SER A 100 8.79 6.86 3.81
CA SER A 100 9.62 5.69 4.04
C SER A 100 11.12 6.02 3.98
N ALA A 101 11.54 6.92 3.10
CA ALA A 101 12.93 7.39 3.05
C ALA A 101 13.30 8.19 4.31
N ARG A 102 12.48 9.17 4.69
CA ARG A 102 12.67 9.99 5.88
C ARG A 102 12.79 9.15 7.15
N LEU A 103 11.94 8.15 7.33
CA LEU A 103 12.01 7.23 8.47
C LEU A 103 13.34 6.47 8.52
N GLN A 104 13.89 6.08 7.37
CA GLN A 104 15.18 5.39 7.30
C GLN A 104 16.35 6.34 7.58
N GLU A 105 16.28 7.59 7.11
CA GLU A 105 17.26 8.63 7.42
C GLU A 105 17.27 8.95 8.92
N GLU A 106 16.10 9.09 9.53
CA GLU A 106 15.94 9.29 10.98
C GLU A 106 16.49 8.11 11.79
N GLU A 107 16.25 6.87 11.34
CA GLU A 107 16.81 5.69 11.99
C GLU A 107 18.35 5.65 11.88
N ALA A 108 18.91 5.97 10.70
CA ALA A 108 20.35 6.03 10.50
C ALA A 108 21.01 7.11 11.38
N ASP A 109 20.45 8.33 11.39
CA ASP A 109 20.90 9.43 12.25
C ASP A 109 20.81 9.08 13.73
N TYR A 110 19.70 8.48 14.17
CA TYR A 110 19.54 8.02 15.55
C TYR A 110 20.64 7.02 15.94
N ARG A 111 20.92 6.02 15.09
CA ARG A 111 21.97 5.03 15.33
C ARG A 111 23.36 5.66 15.37
N ASN A 112 23.64 6.61 14.49
CA ASN A 112 24.90 7.36 14.47
C ASN A 112 25.12 8.17 15.76
N ARG A 113 24.10 8.91 16.22
CA ARG A 113 24.19 9.74 17.44
C ARG A 113 24.37 8.94 18.72
N HIS A 114 23.81 7.73 18.78
CA HIS A 114 23.84 6.88 19.98
C HIS A 114 24.89 5.75 19.91
N GLY A 115 25.69 5.68 18.84
CA GLY A 115 26.70 4.63 18.67
C GLY A 115 26.12 3.22 18.59
N LEU A 116 24.88 3.07 18.10
CA LEU A 116 24.14 1.80 18.02
C LEU A 116 24.37 1.05 16.69
N THR A 117 25.48 1.34 16.01
CA THR A 117 25.80 0.80 14.70
C THR A 117 27.24 0.29 14.67
N SER A 118 27.46 -0.86 14.03
CA SER A 118 28.80 -1.35 13.67
C SER A 118 29.36 -0.67 12.41
N HIS A 119 28.53 0.02 11.64
CA HIS A 119 28.90 0.79 10.45
C HIS A 119 29.13 2.26 10.81
N SER A 120 30.16 2.88 10.21
CA SER A 120 30.53 4.28 10.45
C SER A 120 30.63 5.04 9.13
N PRO A 121 29.60 5.82 8.74
CA PRO A 121 28.30 5.98 9.41
C PRO A 121 27.32 4.83 9.09
N ALA A 122 26.25 4.71 9.89
CA ALA A 122 25.02 4.07 9.45
C ALA A 122 24.41 4.92 8.32
N LEU A 123 23.96 4.24 7.26
CA LEU A 123 23.30 4.85 6.10
C LEU A 123 21.85 4.34 6.02
N PRO A 124 20.92 5.13 5.46
CA PRO A 124 19.62 4.61 5.05
C PRO A 124 19.77 3.74 3.80
N LEU A 125 18.79 2.88 3.51
CA LEU A 125 18.80 2.05 2.30
C LEU A 125 18.73 2.93 1.03
N TYR A 126 17.93 4.00 1.12
CA TYR A 126 17.74 5.07 0.16
C TYR A 126 17.26 6.31 0.92
N ASP A 127 17.47 7.49 0.35
CA ASP A 127 17.08 8.78 0.93
C ASP A 127 15.88 9.42 0.19
N GLU A 128 15.41 10.56 0.69
CA GLU A 128 14.30 11.28 0.06
C GLU A 128 14.57 11.68 -1.40
N SER A 129 15.84 11.90 -1.77
CA SER A 129 16.23 12.24 -3.14
C SER A 129 16.09 11.03 -4.07
N ASP A 130 16.50 9.85 -3.60
CA ASP A 130 16.28 8.58 -4.30
C ASP A 130 14.77 8.32 -4.49
N ALA A 131 13.96 8.58 -3.46
CA ALA A 131 12.50 8.46 -3.55
C ALA A 131 11.90 9.41 -4.59
N LYS A 132 12.34 10.68 -4.62
CA LYS A 132 11.88 11.67 -5.63
C LYS A 132 12.23 11.24 -7.05
N GLN A 133 13.45 10.75 -7.29
CA GLN A 133 13.87 10.23 -8.59
C GLN A 133 13.00 9.04 -9.03
N ALA A 134 12.66 8.12 -8.13
CA ALA A 134 11.76 7.02 -8.43
C ALA A 134 10.36 7.49 -8.83
N LEU A 135 9.83 8.55 -8.20
CA LEU A 135 8.53 9.11 -8.53
C LEU A 135 8.46 9.72 -9.94
N GLU A 136 9.58 10.21 -10.47
CA GLU A 136 9.66 10.78 -11.84
C GLU A 136 9.45 9.71 -12.94
N LEU A 137 9.67 8.43 -12.60
CA LEU A 137 9.50 7.31 -13.52
C LEU A 137 8.06 6.78 -13.59
N LEU A 138 7.16 7.27 -12.71
CA LEU A 138 5.79 6.79 -12.60
C LEU A 138 4.93 7.16 -13.80
N ILE A 139 4.22 6.17 -14.32
CA ILE A 139 3.20 6.29 -15.36
C ILE A 139 1.87 5.80 -14.78
N GLY A 140 0.98 6.74 -14.47
CA GLY A 140 -0.37 6.44 -13.96
C GLY A 140 -1.32 5.98 -15.06
N VAL A 141 -1.89 4.79 -14.89
CA VAL A 141 -2.83 4.13 -15.81
C VAL A 141 -4.23 4.05 -15.16
N ALA A 142 -5.28 4.08 -15.98
CA ALA A 142 -6.63 3.89 -15.46
C ALA A 142 -6.86 2.44 -15.01
N ASN A 143 -7.61 2.25 -13.94
CA ASN A 143 -8.00 0.93 -13.43
C ASN A 143 -9.27 0.43 -14.14
N ASP A 144 -9.28 0.46 -15.47
CA ASP A 144 -10.47 0.20 -16.32
C ASP A 144 -10.33 -1.04 -17.22
N GLY A 145 -9.27 -1.83 -17.00
CA GLY A 145 -8.95 -3.03 -17.74
C GLY A 145 -8.43 -2.80 -19.16
N LYS A 146 -8.29 -1.55 -19.63
CA LYS A 146 -7.77 -1.28 -20.98
C LYS A 146 -6.26 -1.55 -21.04
N PRO A 147 -5.79 -2.29 -22.05
CA PRO A 147 -4.38 -2.63 -22.15
C PRO A 147 -3.54 -1.41 -22.55
N VAL A 148 -2.41 -1.24 -21.88
CA VAL A 148 -1.35 -0.30 -22.24
C VAL A 148 -0.08 -1.06 -22.60
N GLU A 149 0.67 -0.58 -23.58
CA GLU A 149 1.97 -1.16 -23.91
C GLU A 149 3.02 -0.71 -22.88
N VAL A 150 3.62 -1.66 -22.16
CA VAL A 150 4.63 -1.38 -21.13
C VAL A 150 6.05 -1.40 -21.70
N CYS A 151 6.29 -2.33 -22.63
CA CYS A 151 7.46 -2.40 -23.49
C CYS A 151 7.11 -3.22 -24.73
N GLN A 152 8.02 -3.28 -25.71
CA GLN A 152 7.78 -3.98 -26.97
C GLN A 152 7.36 -5.44 -26.72
N GLY A 153 6.16 -5.80 -27.18
CA GLY A 153 5.62 -7.16 -27.07
C GLY A 153 5.01 -7.50 -25.71
N PHE A 154 4.89 -6.53 -24.80
CA PHE A 154 4.24 -6.68 -23.49
C PHE A 154 3.15 -5.61 -23.31
N LYS A 155 1.95 -6.05 -22.97
CA LYS A 155 0.86 -5.17 -22.56
C LYS A 155 0.44 -5.48 -21.14
N ALA A 156 0.01 -4.45 -20.41
CA ALA A 156 -0.56 -4.59 -19.08
C ALA A 156 -1.95 -3.94 -19.02
N SER A 157 -2.88 -4.59 -18.34
CA SER A 157 -4.19 -4.05 -17.99
C SER A 157 -4.36 -4.06 -16.48
N PHE A 158 -4.98 -3.02 -15.94
CA PHE A 158 -5.21 -2.83 -14.51
C PHE A 158 -6.71 -2.85 -14.24
N ARG A 159 -7.17 -3.70 -13.32
CA ARG A 159 -8.56 -3.74 -12.83
C ARG A 159 -8.60 -3.64 -11.32
N VAL A 160 -9.70 -3.18 -10.75
CA VAL A 160 -9.79 -2.98 -9.29
C VAL A 160 -9.55 -4.28 -8.52
N ALA A 161 -8.62 -4.27 -7.56
CA ALA A 161 -8.37 -5.37 -6.63
C ALA A 161 -9.02 -5.18 -5.25
N GLY A 162 -9.58 -4.00 -4.96
CA GLY A 162 -10.34 -3.72 -3.74
C GLY A 162 -9.55 -3.67 -2.42
N HIS A 163 -8.23 -3.89 -2.42
CA HIS A 163 -7.41 -3.96 -1.19
C HIS A 163 -7.16 -2.60 -0.53
N ILE A 164 -6.59 -1.67 -1.29
CA ILE A 164 -6.45 -0.26 -0.92
C ILE A 164 -6.82 0.60 -2.13
N LEU A 165 -6.95 1.91 -1.93
CA LEU A 165 -7.24 2.83 -3.03
C LEU A 165 -6.21 2.67 -4.17
N GLY A 166 -6.71 2.38 -5.37
CA GLY A 166 -5.88 2.16 -6.56
C GLY A 166 -5.21 0.78 -6.64
N ALA A 167 -5.48 -0.15 -5.74
CA ALA A 167 -4.96 -1.51 -5.87
C ALA A 167 -5.52 -2.18 -7.14
N SER A 168 -4.64 -2.89 -7.86
CA SER A 168 -4.96 -3.44 -9.16
C SER A 168 -4.63 -4.92 -9.29
N LEU A 169 -5.58 -5.68 -9.87
CA LEU A 169 -5.32 -6.91 -10.58
C LEU A 169 -4.60 -6.54 -11.88
N VAL A 170 -3.38 -7.08 -12.07
CA VAL A 170 -2.54 -6.75 -13.22
C VAL A 170 -2.50 -7.95 -14.17
N LEU A 171 -3.16 -7.80 -15.32
CA LEU A 171 -3.04 -8.76 -16.42
C LEU A 171 -1.89 -8.34 -17.34
N VAL A 172 -0.85 -9.16 -17.43
CA VAL A 172 0.24 -9.00 -18.38
C VAL A 172 0.04 -9.95 -19.56
N GLU A 173 0.02 -9.39 -20.76
CA GLU A 173 -0.07 -10.11 -22.01
C GLU A 173 1.25 -10.04 -22.77
N ILE A 174 1.83 -11.20 -23.05
CA ILE A 174 3.08 -11.33 -23.79
C ILE A 174 2.77 -11.80 -25.20
N GLN A 175 3.25 -11.04 -26.19
CA GLN A 175 3.17 -11.42 -27.59
C GLN A 175 4.17 -12.55 -27.90
N THR A 176 3.70 -13.79 -27.73
CA THR A 176 4.35 -15.03 -28.16
C THR A 176 3.51 -15.70 -29.26
N PRO A 177 4.00 -16.73 -29.98
CA PRO A 177 3.19 -17.46 -30.95
C PRO A 177 1.86 -17.97 -30.36
N ASP A 178 1.87 -18.41 -29.09
CA ASP A 178 0.68 -18.91 -28.39
C ASP A 178 -0.07 -17.83 -27.59
N ARG A 179 0.47 -16.59 -27.51
CA ARG A 179 0.03 -15.49 -26.62
C ARG A 179 -0.14 -15.93 -25.16
N LEU A 180 0.79 -15.53 -24.29
CA LEU A 180 0.72 -15.88 -22.87
C LEU A 180 0.14 -14.74 -22.04
N ARG A 181 -0.73 -15.09 -21.08
CA ARG A 181 -1.40 -14.16 -20.17
C ARG A 181 -1.11 -14.55 -18.72
N PHE A 182 -0.47 -13.64 -18.00
CA PHE A 182 -0.14 -13.76 -16.58
C PHE A 182 -0.99 -12.77 -15.79
N LEU A 183 -1.83 -13.24 -14.89
CA LEU A 183 -2.62 -12.41 -13.99
C LEU A 183 -1.99 -12.40 -12.61
N PHE A 184 -1.59 -11.22 -12.13
CA PHE A 184 -1.10 -10.99 -10.77
C PHE A 184 -2.20 -10.33 -9.96
N SER A 185 -2.56 -10.92 -8.82
CA SER A 185 -3.58 -10.34 -7.94
C SER A 185 -3.10 -9.09 -7.22
N GLY A 186 -1.79 -9.00 -6.94
CA GLY A 186 -1.32 -8.18 -5.82
C GLY A 186 -1.99 -8.67 -4.52
N ASP A 187 -2.27 -7.76 -3.62
CA ASP A 187 -3.12 -8.03 -2.47
C ASP A 187 -4.60 -7.85 -2.84
N LEU A 188 -5.46 -8.72 -2.30
CA LEU A 188 -6.89 -8.74 -2.60
C LEU A 188 -7.72 -8.18 -1.46
N GLY A 189 -8.61 -7.26 -1.80
CA GLY A 189 -9.64 -6.78 -0.88
C GLY A 189 -10.72 -7.82 -0.62
N HIS A 190 -11.48 -7.62 0.45
CA HIS A 190 -12.70 -8.39 0.68
C HIS A 190 -13.88 -7.78 -0.07
N TYR A 191 -14.86 -8.62 -0.40
CA TYR A 191 -16.15 -8.17 -0.90
C TYR A 191 -16.91 -7.40 0.18
N ASN A 192 -17.65 -6.38 -0.24
CA ASN A 192 -18.44 -5.48 0.58
C ASN A 192 -17.63 -4.80 1.69
N GLN A 193 -16.34 -4.52 1.45
CA GLN A 193 -15.60 -3.62 2.32
C GLN A 193 -16.09 -2.20 2.12
N PRO A 194 -16.15 -1.40 3.19
CA PRO A 194 -16.52 -0.01 3.06
C PRO A 194 -15.45 0.76 2.26
N ILE A 195 -15.85 1.88 1.68
CA ILE A 195 -15.02 2.88 0.98
C ILE A 195 -14.70 2.48 -0.46
N LEU A 196 -14.20 1.27 -0.70
CA LEU A 196 -13.64 0.83 -1.98
C LEU A 196 -14.59 -0.07 -2.73
N LYS A 197 -14.52 -0.05 -4.06
CA LYS A 197 -15.18 -1.05 -4.89
C LYS A 197 -14.64 -2.45 -4.60
N ASP A 198 -15.54 -3.42 -4.71
CA ASP A 198 -15.18 -4.84 -4.67
C ASP A 198 -14.11 -5.20 -5.72
N PRO A 199 -13.27 -6.21 -5.43
CA PRO A 199 -12.35 -6.75 -6.43
C PRO A 199 -13.11 -7.19 -7.69
N GLU A 200 -12.66 -6.71 -8.84
CA GLU A 200 -13.24 -7.11 -10.12
C GLU A 200 -13.01 -8.60 -10.41
N LYS A 201 -13.89 -9.18 -11.22
CA LYS A 201 -13.72 -10.57 -11.65
C LYS A 201 -12.38 -10.73 -12.40
N PRO A 202 -11.57 -11.77 -12.07
CA PRO A 202 -10.30 -12.00 -12.74
C PRO A 202 -10.51 -12.17 -14.26
N SER A 203 -9.62 -11.56 -15.03
CA SER A 203 -9.54 -11.76 -16.48
C SER A 203 -9.20 -13.21 -16.81
N GLU A 204 -9.58 -13.66 -18.00
CA GLU A 204 -9.08 -14.92 -18.52
C GLU A 204 -7.55 -14.87 -18.68
N CYS A 205 -6.86 -15.83 -18.07
CA CYS A 205 -5.41 -15.92 -18.03
C CYS A 205 -4.95 -17.38 -18.11
N ASP A 206 -3.71 -17.59 -18.52
CA ASP A 206 -3.10 -18.91 -18.58
C ASP A 206 -2.38 -19.24 -17.27
N TYR A 207 -1.85 -18.21 -16.59
CA TYR A 207 -1.22 -18.30 -15.28
C TYR A 207 -1.82 -17.25 -14.33
N LEU A 208 -2.22 -17.69 -13.13
CA LEU A 208 -2.73 -16.84 -12.06
C LEU A 208 -1.77 -16.89 -10.87
N MET A 209 -1.21 -15.75 -10.51
CA MET A 209 -0.43 -15.53 -9.30
C MET A 209 -1.34 -14.85 -8.30
N VAL A 210 -1.74 -15.59 -7.29
CA VAL A 210 -2.66 -15.13 -6.25
C VAL A 210 -1.92 -15.06 -4.91
N GLU A 211 -2.16 -13.99 -4.16
CA GLU A 211 -1.69 -13.89 -2.78
C GLU A 211 -2.28 -15.00 -1.90
N SER A 212 -1.69 -15.19 -0.73
CA SER A 212 -2.09 -16.26 0.20
C SER A 212 -1.96 -15.84 1.66
N THR A 213 -2.06 -14.54 1.96
CA THR A 213 -1.90 -13.97 3.31
C THR A 213 -2.80 -14.67 4.33
N TYR A 214 -4.03 -14.99 3.89
CA TYR A 214 -5.02 -15.74 4.67
C TYR A 214 -5.33 -17.12 4.09
N GLY A 215 -4.44 -17.69 3.27
CA GLY A 215 -4.67 -18.96 2.58
C GLY A 215 -4.91 -20.17 3.50
N ASN A 216 -4.59 -20.06 4.79
CA ASN A 216 -4.82 -21.09 5.81
C ASN A 216 -5.95 -20.75 6.80
N LYS A 217 -6.71 -19.67 6.59
CA LYS A 217 -7.74 -19.21 7.52
C LYS A 217 -9.06 -18.95 6.81
N LEU A 218 -10.15 -19.25 7.50
CA LEU A 218 -11.49 -18.77 7.14
C LEU A 218 -11.77 -17.50 7.93
N HIS A 219 -12.48 -16.57 7.30
CA HIS A 219 -12.98 -15.38 7.98
C HIS A 219 -14.16 -15.78 8.88
N GLY A 220 -14.24 -15.18 10.07
CA GLY A 220 -15.34 -15.43 10.99
C GLY A 220 -16.61 -14.66 10.59
N ASP A 221 -17.76 -15.10 11.09
CA ASP A 221 -19.07 -14.51 10.75
C ASP A 221 -19.38 -13.20 11.50
N VAL A 222 -18.48 -12.75 12.38
CA VAL A 222 -18.74 -11.59 13.22
C VAL A 222 -18.40 -10.31 12.46
N SER A 223 -19.40 -9.45 12.28
CA SER A 223 -19.23 -8.14 11.65
C SER A 223 -18.19 -7.28 12.38
N PRO A 224 -17.17 -6.76 11.68
CA PRO A 224 -16.19 -5.83 12.27
C PRO A 224 -16.83 -4.61 12.92
N LYS A 225 -17.93 -4.09 12.36
CA LYS A 225 -18.69 -2.95 12.89
C LYS A 225 -19.25 -3.26 14.28
N GLU A 226 -19.77 -4.48 14.50
CA GLU A 226 -20.26 -4.95 15.81
C GLU A 226 -19.13 -5.05 16.84
N GLN A 227 -17.97 -5.58 16.45
CA GLN A 227 -16.83 -5.71 17.34
C GLN A 227 -16.28 -4.35 17.78
N ILE A 228 -16.13 -3.42 16.82
CA ILE A 228 -15.68 -2.06 17.10
C ILE A 228 -16.66 -1.36 18.04
N ALA A 229 -17.97 -1.43 17.77
CA ALA A 229 -18.98 -0.83 18.64
C ALA A 229 -18.92 -1.37 20.07
N LYS A 230 -18.74 -2.68 20.24
CA LYS A 230 -18.58 -3.31 21.55
C LYS A 230 -17.35 -2.79 22.28
N ILE A 231 -16.19 -2.78 21.61
CA ILE A 231 -14.92 -2.33 22.21
C ILE A 231 -15.01 -0.86 22.64
N ILE A 232 -15.55 0.01 21.78
CA ILE A 232 -15.69 1.44 22.07
C ILE A 232 -16.61 1.67 23.27
N ASN A 233 -17.78 1.03 23.32
CA ASN A 233 -18.71 1.17 24.44
C ASN A 233 -18.11 0.63 25.75
N GLU A 234 -17.39 -0.50 25.71
CA GLU A 234 -16.73 -1.05 26.89
C GLU A 234 -15.63 -0.12 27.43
N ALA A 235 -14.84 0.50 26.55
CA ALA A 235 -13.82 1.46 26.94
C ALA A 235 -14.43 2.75 27.49
N ALA A 236 -15.50 3.26 26.85
CA ALA A 236 -16.22 4.44 27.30
C ALA A 236 -16.80 4.27 28.71
N MET A 237 -17.39 3.10 29.02
CA MET A 237 -17.89 2.79 30.36
C MET A 237 -16.80 2.76 31.43
N ARG A 238 -15.55 2.53 31.03
CA ARG A 238 -14.39 2.38 31.94
C ARG A 238 -13.50 3.62 31.98
N ASP A 239 -13.86 4.67 31.25
CA ASP A 239 -13.00 5.85 31.07
C ASP A 239 -11.58 5.45 30.62
N ALA A 240 -11.49 4.56 29.64
CA ALA A 240 -10.24 3.95 29.18
C ALA A 240 -9.88 4.39 27.75
N PRO A 241 -8.60 4.70 27.45
CA PRO A 241 -8.16 4.99 26.10
C PRO A 241 -8.12 3.73 25.23
N ILE A 242 -8.36 3.89 23.93
CA ILE A 242 -8.19 2.83 22.92
C ILE A 242 -7.03 3.20 22.01
N LEU A 243 -6.03 2.31 21.91
CA LEU A 243 -4.93 2.44 20.96
C LEU A 243 -5.17 1.49 19.77
N VAL A 244 -5.22 2.05 18.56
CA VAL A 244 -5.39 1.27 17.32
C VAL A 244 -4.13 1.41 16.46
N PRO A 245 -3.21 0.44 16.47
CA PRO A 245 -2.11 0.42 15.52
C PRO A 245 -2.65 0.06 14.13
N ALA A 246 -2.43 0.94 13.15
CA ALA A 246 -2.91 0.76 11.79
C ALA A 246 -1.93 1.34 10.78
N PHE A 247 -1.90 0.76 9.58
CA PHE A 247 -1.24 1.40 8.45
C PHE A 247 -1.94 2.72 8.12
N ALA A 248 -1.15 3.75 7.80
CA ALA A 248 -1.68 5.08 7.49
C ALA A 248 -2.53 5.11 6.20
N VAL A 249 -2.40 4.09 5.33
CA VAL A 249 -3.14 3.93 4.08
C VAL A 249 -3.85 2.57 4.08
N GLY A 250 -5.17 2.58 3.87
CA GLY A 250 -6.06 1.42 3.97
C GLY A 250 -6.77 1.39 5.33
N ARG A 251 -6.18 0.68 6.30
CA ARG A 251 -6.83 0.35 7.58
C ARG A 251 -7.25 1.57 8.40
N THR A 252 -6.46 2.65 8.41
CA THR A 252 -6.83 3.88 9.13
C THR A 252 -8.12 4.47 8.57
N GLN A 253 -8.28 4.51 7.24
CA GLN A 253 -9.47 5.05 6.60
C GLN A 253 -10.71 4.19 6.90
N GLU A 254 -10.60 2.86 6.82
CA GLU A 254 -11.70 1.95 7.19
C GLU A 254 -12.16 2.13 8.64
N VAL A 255 -11.22 2.22 9.59
CA VAL A 255 -11.58 2.40 11.01
C VAL A 255 -12.28 3.75 11.23
N LEU A 256 -11.78 4.83 10.62
CA LEU A 256 -12.43 6.15 10.72
C LEU A 256 -13.84 6.15 10.13
N TYR A 257 -14.03 5.48 8.99
CA TYR A 257 -15.34 5.33 8.37
C TYR A 257 -16.32 4.60 9.28
N LEU A 258 -15.92 3.43 9.82
CA LEU A 258 -16.76 2.62 10.70
C LEU A 258 -17.11 3.34 12.00
N ILE A 259 -16.18 4.09 12.58
CA ILE A 259 -16.47 4.92 13.77
C ILE A 259 -17.51 5.98 13.43
N ARG A 260 -17.33 6.71 12.33
CA ARG A 260 -18.29 7.75 11.91
C ARG A 260 -19.69 7.18 11.68
N GLU A 261 -19.79 6.05 10.98
CA GLU A 261 -21.09 5.38 10.79
C GLU A 261 -21.75 4.99 12.13
N LEU A 262 -20.98 4.43 13.06
CA LEU A 262 -21.50 4.07 14.37
C LEU A 262 -21.96 5.28 15.19
N GLU A 263 -21.28 6.44 15.03
CA GLU A 263 -21.72 7.72 15.60
C GLU A 263 -23.04 8.20 14.96
N ASP A 264 -23.13 8.17 13.62
CA ASP A 264 -24.35 8.56 12.89
C ASP A 264 -25.55 7.67 13.29
N GLU A 265 -25.31 6.38 13.52
CA GLU A 265 -26.32 5.41 14.00
C GLU A 265 -26.61 5.51 15.50
N SER A 266 -25.93 6.41 16.24
CA SER A 266 -26.03 6.54 17.71
C SER A 266 -25.74 5.25 18.47
N ARG A 267 -24.88 4.39 17.93
CA ARG A 267 -24.50 3.09 18.51
C ARG A 267 -23.28 3.15 19.43
N ILE A 268 -22.50 4.23 19.31
CA ILE A 268 -21.40 4.57 20.20
C ILE A 268 -21.53 6.04 20.62
N PRO A 269 -21.02 6.43 21.79
CA PRO A 269 -20.87 7.84 22.12
C PRO A 269 -19.84 8.51 21.19
N SER A 270 -20.01 9.80 20.94
CA SER A 270 -18.96 10.59 20.27
C SER A 270 -17.81 10.86 21.23
N LEU A 271 -16.64 10.30 20.91
CA LEU A 271 -15.41 10.40 21.69
C LEU A 271 -14.32 11.09 20.87
N PRO A 272 -13.31 11.71 21.51
CA PRO A 272 -12.15 12.23 20.80
C PRO A 272 -11.41 11.12 20.06
N VAL A 273 -11.35 11.21 18.73
CA VAL A 273 -10.56 10.32 17.86
C VAL A 273 -9.33 11.08 17.40
N ILE A 274 -8.14 10.56 17.73
CA ILE A 274 -6.87 11.21 17.39
C ILE A 274 -6.13 10.36 16.37
N VAL A 275 -5.83 10.97 15.21
CA VAL A 275 -4.98 10.35 14.19
C VAL A 275 -3.57 10.93 14.31
N ASP A 276 -2.65 10.09 14.78
CA ASP A 276 -1.23 10.43 14.97
C ASP A 276 -0.38 9.97 13.79
N SER A 277 -0.61 10.59 12.63
CA SER A 277 0.18 10.34 11.44
C SER A 277 -0.01 11.44 10.40
N PRO A 278 1.02 12.27 10.12
CA PRO A 278 0.98 13.22 9.02
C PRO A 278 0.70 12.56 7.66
N MET A 279 1.16 11.33 7.48
CA MET A 279 0.92 10.54 6.27
C MET A 279 -0.55 10.15 6.14
N ALA A 280 -1.21 9.73 7.23
CA ALA A 280 -2.63 9.36 7.19
C ALA A 280 -3.51 10.55 6.76
N LEU A 281 -3.13 11.78 7.13
CA LEU A 281 -3.84 13.00 6.72
C LEU A 281 -3.76 13.22 5.21
N GLN A 282 -2.57 13.10 4.65
CA GLN A 282 -2.36 13.23 3.22
C GLN A 282 -3.08 12.11 2.47
N ALA A 283 -3.08 10.89 3.02
CA ALA A 283 -3.84 9.77 2.46
C ALA A 283 -5.36 10.04 2.43
N ILE A 284 -5.95 10.58 3.51
CA ILE A 284 -7.37 10.98 3.53
C ILE A 284 -7.69 11.98 2.41
N GLN A 285 -6.80 12.93 2.15
CA GLN A 285 -6.98 13.90 1.05
C GLN A 285 -6.95 13.20 -0.32
N ILE A 286 -6.04 12.23 -0.52
CA ILE A 286 -5.95 11.46 -1.76
C ILE A 286 -7.21 10.62 -1.96
N TYR A 287 -7.69 9.93 -0.92
CA TYR A 287 -8.95 9.17 -0.96
C TYR A 287 -10.08 10.07 -1.46
N ASN A 288 -10.26 11.26 -0.89
CA ASN A 288 -11.32 12.18 -1.33
C ASN A 288 -11.26 12.64 -2.80
N ARG A 289 -10.13 12.46 -3.51
CA ARG A 289 -9.99 12.85 -4.94
C ARG A 289 -10.43 11.76 -5.91
N TRP A 290 -10.24 10.48 -5.58
CA TRP A 290 -10.38 9.35 -6.51
C TRP A 290 -11.76 8.69 -6.40
N THR A 291 -12.80 9.46 -6.73
CA THR A 291 -14.20 9.01 -6.58
C THR A 291 -14.56 7.78 -7.42
N GLU A 292 -13.86 7.54 -8.52
CA GLU A 292 -14.09 6.41 -9.41
C GLU A 292 -13.67 5.06 -8.84
N GLU A 293 -12.88 5.02 -7.77
CA GLU A 293 -12.44 3.78 -7.10
C GLU A 293 -13.29 3.45 -5.88
N HIS A 294 -14.20 4.34 -5.49
CA HIS A 294 -15.06 4.16 -4.31
C HIS A 294 -16.33 3.37 -4.60
N ASP A 295 -16.84 2.71 -3.56
CA ASP A 295 -18.19 2.14 -3.58
C ASP A 295 -19.26 3.23 -3.74
N GLU A 296 -20.49 2.82 -4.06
CA GLU A 296 -21.60 3.75 -4.29
C GLU A 296 -21.98 4.54 -3.03
N GLU A 297 -21.86 3.92 -1.86
CA GLU A 297 -22.24 4.53 -0.58
C GLU A 297 -21.31 5.71 -0.25
N TYR A 298 -20.01 5.44 -0.21
CA TYR A 298 -18.95 6.41 0.04
C TYR A 298 -18.97 7.53 -0.99
N ALA A 299 -19.13 7.20 -2.28
CA ALA A 299 -19.28 8.19 -3.34
C ALA A 299 -20.50 9.10 -3.12
N SER A 300 -21.63 8.54 -2.65
CA SER A 300 -22.84 9.31 -2.35
C SER A 300 -22.66 10.27 -1.17
N ILE A 301 -21.91 9.87 -0.14
CA ILE A 301 -21.62 10.70 1.03
C ILE A 301 -20.72 11.88 0.62
N LEU A 302 -19.68 11.62 -0.18
CA LEU A 302 -18.82 12.66 -0.74
C LEU A 302 -19.61 13.67 -1.59
N ALA A 303 -20.55 13.19 -2.41
CA ALA A 303 -21.39 14.05 -3.25
C ALA A 303 -22.26 15.00 -2.43
N ARG A 304 -22.62 14.63 -1.20
CA ARG A 304 -23.35 15.48 -0.22
C ARG A 304 -22.46 16.47 0.52
N LYS A 305 -21.15 16.54 0.19
CA LYS A 305 -20.12 17.35 0.88
C LYS A 305 -19.95 16.99 2.36
N ILE A 306 -20.30 15.76 2.74
CA ILE A 306 -19.97 15.19 4.03
C ILE A 306 -18.61 14.52 3.88
N HIS A 307 -17.70 14.73 4.85
CA HIS A 307 -16.38 14.11 4.83
C HIS A 307 -16.47 12.70 5.45
N PRO A 308 -16.43 11.62 4.67
CA PRO A 308 -16.79 10.29 5.17
C PRO A 308 -15.77 9.73 6.17
N LEU A 309 -14.53 10.23 6.12
CA LEU A 309 -13.39 9.83 6.97
C LEU A 309 -13.15 10.81 8.12
N LYS A 310 -14.18 11.56 8.51
CA LYS A 310 -14.13 12.52 9.62
C LYS A 310 -15.21 12.18 10.64
N THR A 311 -14.78 11.74 11.82
CA THR A 311 -15.67 11.51 12.97
C THR A 311 -16.17 12.84 13.55
N ASN A 312 -17.19 12.80 14.39
CA ASN A 312 -17.78 13.99 15.01
C ASN A 312 -16.75 14.80 15.81
N TRP A 313 -15.86 14.10 16.52
CA TRP A 313 -14.73 14.72 17.22
C TRP A 313 -13.40 14.09 16.78
N MET A 314 -12.83 14.64 15.71
CA MET A 314 -11.52 14.22 15.20
C MET A 314 -10.45 15.28 15.51
N ARG A 315 -9.29 14.84 16.00
CA ARG A 315 -8.07 15.67 16.10
C ARG A 315 -6.93 15.00 15.37
N LEU A 316 -6.04 15.83 14.85
CA LEU A 316 -4.87 15.40 14.10
C LEU A 316 -3.64 15.75 14.93
N ALA A 317 -2.76 14.77 15.13
CA ALA A 317 -1.42 15.01 15.64
C ALA A 317 -0.47 14.92 14.45
N SER A 318 0.10 16.07 14.07
CA SER A 318 0.91 16.24 12.86
C SER A 318 2.38 16.52 13.17
N THR A 319 2.69 16.80 14.42
CA THR A 319 4.04 17.10 14.88
C THR A 319 4.47 16.13 15.99
N ARG A 320 5.79 15.95 16.12
CA ARG A 320 6.38 15.16 17.21
C ARG A 320 5.96 15.66 18.59
N GLU A 321 5.76 16.97 18.75
CA GLU A 321 5.30 17.54 20.02
C GLU A 321 3.84 17.18 20.33
N GLU A 322 2.96 17.25 19.33
CA GLU A 322 1.56 16.83 19.47
C GLU A 322 1.46 15.35 19.80
N SER A 323 2.20 14.49 19.09
CA SER A 323 2.28 13.05 19.34
C SER A 323 2.73 12.76 20.79
N LYS A 324 3.78 13.45 21.26
CA LYS A 324 4.26 13.29 22.65
C LYS A 324 3.20 13.65 23.70
N ARG A 325 2.40 14.70 23.47
CA ARG A 325 1.33 15.12 24.39
C ARG A 325 0.22 14.08 24.53
N LEU A 326 0.08 13.15 23.58
CA LEU A 326 -0.90 12.07 23.67
C LEU A 326 -0.60 11.10 24.82
N ASN A 327 0.67 10.97 25.22
CA ASN A 327 1.05 10.11 26.36
C ASN A 327 0.51 10.63 27.71
N ASP A 328 0.18 11.91 27.79
CA ASP A 328 -0.37 12.54 29.00
C ASP A 328 -1.91 12.52 29.02
N MET A 329 -2.55 12.05 27.95
CA MET A 329 -4.00 11.93 27.87
C MET A 329 -4.50 10.73 28.68
N LYS A 330 -5.60 10.92 29.39
CA LYS A 330 -6.35 9.84 30.06
C LYS A 330 -7.60 9.53 29.22
N GLY A 331 -8.35 8.48 29.58
CA GLY A 331 -9.58 8.11 28.87
C GLY A 331 -10.61 9.24 28.80
N ALA A 332 -11.65 8.98 27.99
CA ALA A 332 -12.73 9.87 27.55
C ALA A 332 -12.62 11.38 27.91
#